data_AF-A0AAN7DZ71-F1
#
_entry.id   AF-A0AAN7DZ71-F1
#
_cell.length_a   1.000
_cell.length_b   1.000
_cell.length_c   1.000
_cell.angle_alpha   90.00
_cell.angle_beta   90.00
_cell.angle_gamma   90.00
#
_symmetry.space_group_name_H-M   'P 1'
#
loop_
_entity.id
_entity.type
_entity.pdbx_description
1 polymer ?
#
loop_
_entity_poly.entity_id
_entity_poly.type
_entity_poly.pdbx_seq_one_letter_code
_entity_poly.pdbx_strand_id
1 'polypeptide(L)'
;MNISHLCPLCNNEAESIIPMLRDCPLARQVWDSHIPPSILNSFYGSSLVNWLCTNCNSNACSHLGIFWNIIFFFGVWSIWLHRNKVVFKGNNPPKLNSYEVITKAAEFSFLGVNGRKARVKTIIQVGWTLPPVQWVKLNSDGSSMGNLGRAGGALFSF
;
A
#
# COMPACT_ATOMS: atom_id res chain seq x y z
N MET A 1 -4.74 24.92 -5.76
CA MET A 1 -3.94 23.68 -5.81
C MET A 1 -3.88 23.25 -7.26
N ASN A 2 -2.69 23.23 -7.85
CA ASN A 2 -2.53 22.75 -9.23
C ASN A 2 -2.34 21.23 -9.15
N ILE A 3 -3.38 20.46 -9.47
CA ILE A 3 -3.29 19.00 -9.51
C ILE A 3 -2.66 18.67 -10.85
N SER A 4 -1.36 18.34 -10.83
CA SER A 4 -0.68 17.82 -12.01
C SER A 4 -1.34 16.50 -12.42
N HIS A 5 -1.62 16.34 -13.72
CA HIS A 5 -2.07 15.07 -14.27
C HIS A 5 -0.93 14.06 -14.46
N LEU A 6 0.30 14.42 -14.07
CA LEU A 6 1.48 13.58 -14.21
C LEU A 6 1.71 12.74 -12.95
N CYS A 7 2.32 11.57 -13.14
CA CYS A 7 2.72 10.66 -12.09
C CYS A 7 3.59 11.41 -11.06
N PRO A 8 3.17 11.50 -9.78
CA PRO A 8 3.92 12.23 -8.76
C PRO A 8 5.32 11.68 -8.49
N LEU A 9 5.59 10.43 -8.89
CA LEU A 9 6.87 9.76 -8.66
C LEU A 9 7.94 10.13 -9.69
N CYS A 10 7.56 10.23 -10.97
CA CYS A 10 8.51 10.46 -12.07
C CYS A 10 8.25 11.73 -12.88
N ASN A 11 7.12 12.40 -12.69
CA ASN A 11 6.69 13.58 -13.44
C ASN A 11 6.68 13.41 -14.98
N ASN A 12 6.56 12.18 -15.49
CA ASN A 12 6.64 11.90 -16.94
C ASN A 12 5.31 11.46 -17.55
N GLU A 13 4.67 10.44 -16.98
CA GLU A 13 3.46 9.81 -17.54
C GLU A 13 2.19 10.33 -16.88
N ALA A 14 1.05 10.25 -17.58
CA ALA A 14 -0.25 10.56 -16.97
C ALA A 14 -0.53 9.63 -15.77
N GLU A 15 -1.01 10.21 -14.66
CA GLU A 15 -1.30 9.47 -13.44
C GLU A 15 -2.44 8.47 -13.68
N SER A 16 -2.08 7.20 -13.71
CA SER A 16 -3.02 6.07 -13.71
C SER A 16 -2.43 4.93 -12.89
N ILE A 17 -3.29 4.04 -12.40
CA ILE A 17 -2.93 3.05 -11.36
C ILE A 17 -1.77 2.15 -11.83
N ILE A 18 -1.85 1.58 -13.04
CA ILE A 18 -0.82 0.69 -13.58
C ILE A 18 0.51 1.44 -13.78
N PRO A 19 0.59 2.53 -14.56
CA PRO A 19 1.85 3.26 -14.75
C PRO A 19 2.47 3.69 -13.44
N MET A 20 1.68 4.15 -12.47
CA MET A 20 2.21 4.59 -11.18
C MET A 20 2.72 3.40 -10.32
N LEU A 21 2.03 2.26 -10.27
CA LEU A 21 2.43 1.11 -9.46
C LEU A 21 3.46 0.18 -10.12
N ARG A 22 3.55 0.17 -11.46
CA ARG A 22 4.29 -0.84 -12.20
C ARG A 22 5.30 -0.27 -13.20
N ASP A 23 4.86 0.64 -14.07
CA ASP A 23 5.65 1.00 -15.26
C ASP A 23 6.53 2.24 -15.06
N CYS A 24 6.24 3.07 -14.06
CA CYS A 24 7.03 4.22 -13.65
C CYS A 24 8.48 3.80 -13.35
N PRO A 25 9.50 4.56 -13.77
CA PRO A 25 10.89 4.22 -13.51
C PRO A 25 11.22 3.92 -12.04
N LEU A 26 10.65 4.69 -11.10
CA LEU A 26 10.85 4.44 -9.66
C LEU A 26 10.17 3.14 -9.21
N ALA A 27 9.00 2.82 -9.75
CA ALA A 27 8.33 1.55 -9.46
C ALA A 27 9.11 0.37 -10.04
N ARG A 28 9.60 0.48 -11.28
CA ARG A 28 10.44 -0.53 -11.94
C ARG A 28 11.71 -0.84 -11.15
N GLN A 29 12.38 0.17 -10.58
CA GLN A 29 13.54 -0.06 -9.71
C GLN A 29 13.23 -1.00 -8.54
N VAL A 30 12.03 -0.93 -7.97
CA VAL A 30 11.58 -1.86 -6.92
C VAL A 30 11.36 -3.24 -7.50
N TRP A 31 10.65 -3.35 -8.61
CA TRP A 31 10.28 -4.64 -9.20
C TRP A 31 11.46 -5.41 -9.78
N ASP A 32 12.33 -4.74 -10.54
CA ASP A 32 13.50 -5.35 -11.19
C ASP A 32 14.49 -5.92 -10.18
N SER A 33 14.48 -5.42 -8.93
CA SER A 33 15.31 -5.95 -7.84
C SER A 33 14.82 -7.29 -7.29
N HIS A 34 13.53 -7.61 -7.45
CA HIS A 34 12.87 -8.68 -6.68
C HIS A 34 12.12 -9.71 -7.53
N ILE A 35 11.80 -9.37 -8.78
CA ILE A 35 10.95 -10.19 -9.64
C ILE A 35 11.59 -11.56 -9.93
N PRO A 36 10.88 -12.68 -9.68
CA PRO A 36 11.33 -14.00 -10.06
C PRO A 36 11.49 -14.11 -11.59
N PRO A 37 12.57 -14.74 -12.09
CA PRO A 37 12.77 -14.93 -13.53
C PRO A 37 11.58 -15.63 -14.23
N SER A 38 10.89 -16.52 -13.51
CA SER A 38 9.73 -17.28 -14.01
C SER A 38 8.52 -16.41 -14.36
N ILE A 39 8.41 -15.19 -13.84
CA ILE A 39 7.26 -14.30 -14.07
C ILE A 39 7.61 -13.00 -14.79
N LEU A 40 8.89 -12.76 -15.07
CA LEU A 40 9.39 -11.52 -15.68
C LEU A 40 8.67 -11.17 -16.99
N ASN A 41 8.48 -12.18 -17.85
CA ASN A 41 7.89 -12.00 -19.18
C ASN A 41 6.42 -11.55 -19.16
N SER A 42 5.64 -11.96 -18.15
CA SER A 42 4.22 -11.63 -18.06
C SER A 42 3.94 -10.39 -17.19
N PHE A 43 4.90 -9.97 -16.37
CA PHE A 43 4.69 -8.96 -15.34
C PHE A 43 4.33 -7.58 -15.90
N TYR A 44 5.11 -7.10 -16.88
CA TYR A 44 4.92 -5.75 -17.45
C TYR A 44 3.87 -5.68 -18.56
N GLY A 45 3.48 -6.81 -19.15
CA GLY A 45 2.51 -6.86 -20.26
C GLY A 45 1.05 -7.06 -19.84
N SER A 46 0.79 -7.40 -18.57
CA SER A 46 -0.55 -7.80 -18.12
C SER A 46 -1.50 -6.60 -17.89
N SER A 47 -2.82 -6.81 -17.97
CA SER A 47 -3.82 -5.81 -17.51
C SER A 47 -3.78 -5.67 -15.98
N LEU A 48 -4.39 -4.62 -15.41
CA LEU A 48 -4.36 -4.35 -13.94
C LEU A 48 -4.86 -5.56 -13.15
N VAL A 49 -6.04 -6.06 -13.54
CA VAL A 49 -6.70 -7.17 -12.86
C VAL A 49 -5.86 -8.44 -12.99
N ASN A 50 -5.40 -8.77 -14.19
CA ASN A 50 -4.57 -9.96 -14.40
C ASN A 50 -3.24 -9.85 -13.64
N TRP A 51 -2.63 -8.67 -13.61
CA TRP A 51 -1.40 -8.40 -12.89
C TRP A 51 -1.59 -8.61 -11.38
N LEU A 52 -2.64 -8.05 -10.78
CA LEU A 52 -2.95 -8.25 -9.36
C LEU A 52 -3.26 -9.73 -9.07
N CYS A 53 -4.16 -10.36 -9.83
CA CYS A 53 -4.54 -11.75 -9.60
C CYS A 53 -3.36 -12.71 -9.73
N THR A 54 -2.53 -12.57 -10.76
CA THR A 54 -1.40 -13.45 -11.01
C THR A 54 -0.36 -13.35 -9.91
N ASN A 55 -0.01 -12.13 -9.50
CA ASN A 55 1.05 -11.92 -8.52
C ASN A 55 0.58 -12.22 -7.08
N CYS A 56 -0.65 -11.87 -6.72
CA CYS A 56 -1.21 -12.17 -5.39
C CYS A 56 -1.44 -13.67 -5.13
N ASN A 57 -1.66 -14.46 -6.19
CA ASN A 57 -1.88 -15.91 -6.08
C ASN A 57 -0.64 -16.73 -6.46
N SER A 58 0.50 -16.09 -6.69
CA SER A 58 1.73 -16.78 -7.04
C SER A 58 2.32 -17.52 -5.84
N ASN A 59 2.66 -18.79 -6.06
CA ASN A 59 3.41 -19.61 -5.12
C ASN A 59 4.92 -19.64 -5.41
N ALA A 60 5.40 -18.80 -6.34
CA ALA A 60 6.83 -18.68 -6.59
C ALA A 60 7.55 -18.18 -5.32
N CYS A 61 8.78 -18.63 -5.10
CA CYS A 61 9.63 -18.14 -4.03
C CYS A 61 10.75 -17.27 -4.59
N SER A 62 11.14 -16.25 -3.83
CA SER A 62 12.41 -15.56 -4.07
C SER A 62 13.58 -16.45 -3.65
N HIS A 63 14.79 -16.04 -4.04
CA HIS A 63 16.04 -16.66 -3.59
C HIS A 63 16.23 -16.64 -2.06
N LEU A 64 15.46 -15.83 -1.33
CA LEU A 64 15.47 -15.73 0.13
C LEU A 64 14.43 -16.65 0.79
N GLY A 65 13.75 -17.51 0.03
CA GLY A 65 12.74 -18.44 0.56
C GLY A 65 11.42 -17.77 0.97
N ILE A 66 11.19 -16.51 0.59
CA ILE A 66 9.95 -15.78 0.86
C ILE A 66 9.05 -15.90 -0.36
N PHE A 67 7.76 -16.20 -0.14
CA PHE A 67 6.80 -16.29 -1.23
C PHE A 67 6.63 -14.93 -1.96
N TRP A 68 6.52 -15.01 -3.28
CA TRP A 68 6.43 -13.86 -4.16
C TRP A 68 5.17 -13.03 -3.88
N ASN A 69 4.03 -13.66 -3.60
CA ASN A 69 2.81 -12.94 -3.26
C ASN A 69 2.97 -11.99 -2.05
N ILE A 70 3.78 -12.36 -1.05
CA ILE A 70 4.11 -11.51 0.11
C ILE A 70 4.97 -10.34 -0.35
N ILE A 71 6.04 -10.59 -1.10
CA ILE A 71 6.94 -9.55 -1.63
C ILE A 71 6.15 -8.57 -2.51
N PHE A 72 5.31 -9.10 -3.40
CA PHE A 72 4.45 -8.33 -4.28
C PHE A 72 3.53 -7.41 -3.50
N PHE A 73 2.84 -7.93 -2.48
CA PHE A 73 1.96 -7.13 -1.63
C PHE A 73 2.71 -5.97 -0.96
N PHE A 74 3.86 -6.23 -0.35
CA PHE A 74 4.68 -5.19 0.26
C PHE A 74 5.29 -4.22 -0.75
N GLY A 75 5.56 -4.67 -1.98
CA GLY A 75 6.02 -3.83 -3.08
C GLY A 75 4.96 -2.80 -3.49
N VAL A 76 3.74 -3.28 -3.76
CA VAL A 76 2.59 -2.41 -4.09
C VAL A 76 2.35 -1.41 -2.96
N TRP A 77 2.30 -1.89 -1.72
CA TRP A 77 2.10 -1.05 -0.54
C TRP A 77 3.19 0.02 -0.40
N SER A 78 4.46 -0.35 -0.56
CA SER A 78 5.58 0.57 -0.39
C SER A 78 5.61 1.65 -1.47
N ILE A 79 5.31 1.29 -2.73
CA ILE A 79 5.21 2.25 -3.84
C ILE A 79 4.06 3.23 -3.58
N TRP A 80 2.88 2.74 -3.21
CA TRP A 80 1.73 3.58 -2.88
C TRP A 80 2.01 4.51 -1.70
N LEU A 81 2.60 3.98 -0.63
CA LEU A 81 2.95 4.77 0.55
C LEU A 81 3.99 5.85 0.22
N HIS A 82 4.97 5.53 -0.61
CA HIS A 82 5.95 6.52 -1.08
C HIS A 82 5.30 7.61 -1.94
N ARG A 83 4.40 7.25 -2.87
CA ARG A 83 3.60 8.22 -3.63
C ARG A 83 2.83 9.17 -2.71
N ASN A 84 2.19 8.65 -1.66
CA ASN A 84 1.50 9.50 -0.69
C ASN A 84 2.47 10.41 0.05
N LYS A 85 3.65 9.94 0.45
CA LYS A 85 4.69 10.80 1.04
C LYS A 85 5.10 11.92 0.09
N VAL A 86 5.30 11.64 -1.21
CA VAL A 86 5.65 12.66 -2.21
C VAL A 86 4.55 13.72 -2.31
N VAL A 87 3.29 13.29 -2.40
CA VAL A 87 2.15 14.22 -2.53
C VAL A 87 1.93 15.06 -1.27
N PHE A 88 2.11 14.49 -0.07
CA PHE A 88 1.80 15.17 1.20
C PHE A 88 2.98 15.84 1.89
N LYS A 89 4.24 15.46 1.62
CA LYS A 89 5.44 16.01 2.30
C LYS A 89 6.31 16.96 1.45
N GLY A 90 5.97 17.23 0.19
CA GLY A 90 6.69 18.22 -0.64
C GLY A 90 8.18 17.89 -0.87
N ASN A 91 9.02 18.92 -1.00
CA ASN A 91 10.34 18.98 -1.67
C ASN A 91 11.46 17.99 -1.31
N ASN A 92 11.26 16.99 -0.44
CA ASN A 92 12.29 15.97 -0.17
C ASN A 92 11.69 14.66 0.39
N PRO A 93 10.91 13.92 -0.43
CA PRO A 93 10.45 12.60 -0.03
C PRO A 93 11.67 11.66 0.11
N PRO A 94 11.73 10.81 1.16
CA PRO A 94 12.80 9.81 1.30
C PRO A 94 12.81 8.91 0.08
N LYS A 95 13.99 8.59 -0.46
CA LYS A 95 14.13 7.71 -1.63
C LYS A 95 13.36 6.40 -1.42
N LEU A 96 12.64 5.96 -2.44
CA LEU A 96 12.02 4.65 -2.47
C LEU A 96 13.13 3.59 -2.41
N ASN A 97 13.21 2.86 -1.30
CA ASN A 97 14.23 1.86 -1.07
C ASN A 97 13.64 0.46 -1.30
N SER A 98 14.10 -0.23 -2.36
CA SER A 98 13.68 -1.59 -2.66
C SER A 98 14.02 -2.58 -1.54
N TYR A 99 15.06 -2.31 -0.75
CA TYR A 99 15.41 -3.13 0.41
C TYR A 99 14.34 -3.11 1.51
N GLU A 100 13.64 -1.99 1.70
CA GLU A 100 12.56 -1.93 2.70
C GLU A 100 11.41 -2.90 2.37
N VAL A 101 11.16 -3.16 1.09
CA VAL A 101 10.14 -4.12 0.65
C VAL A 101 10.49 -5.52 1.14
N ILE A 102 11.73 -5.96 0.91
CA ILE A 102 12.14 -7.31 1.28
C ILE A 102 12.28 -7.47 2.79
N THR A 103 12.75 -6.44 3.52
CA THR A 103 12.82 -6.47 4.98
C THR A 103 11.43 -6.63 5.59
N LYS A 104 10.44 -5.85 5.14
CA LYS A 104 9.06 -5.96 5.64
C LYS A 104 8.40 -7.28 5.27
N ALA A 105 8.65 -7.76 4.05
CA ALA A 105 8.17 -9.07 3.60
C ALA A 105 8.77 -10.21 4.45
N ALA A 106 10.07 -10.16 4.73
CA ALA A 106 10.75 -11.11 5.60
C ALA A 106 10.19 -11.06 7.04
N GLU A 107 10.09 -9.87 7.62
CA GLU A 107 9.54 -9.66 8.97
C GLU A 107 8.12 -10.26 9.07
N PHE A 108 7.26 -9.96 8.10
CA PHE A 108 5.92 -10.53 8.05
C PHE A 108 5.93 -12.06 7.88
N SER A 109 6.75 -12.58 6.98
CA SER A 109 6.83 -14.02 6.70
C SER A 109 7.31 -14.82 7.91
N PHE A 110 8.34 -14.35 8.61
CA PHE A 110 8.95 -15.07 9.73
C PHE A 110 8.26 -14.82 11.07
N LEU A 111 7.80 -13.58 11.33
CA LEU A 111 7.22 -13.18 12.61
C LEU A 111 5.69 -13.05 12.56
N GLY A 112 5.14 -12.55 11.45
CA GLY A 112 3.72 -12.23 11.31
C GLY A 112 2.81 -13.42 11.01
N VAL A 113 3.29 -14.40 10.22
CA VAL A 113 2.52 -15.60 9.87
C VAL A 113 2.51 -16.62 11.01
N ASN A 114 3.67 -16.85 11.64
CA ASN A 114 3.83 -17.84 12.72
C ASN A 114 3.50 -17.28 14.11
N GLY A 115 3.45 -15.96 14.29
CA GLY A 115 3.22 -15.29 15.57
C GLY A 115 1.75 -15.23 16.03
N ARG A 116 0.81 -15.76 15.26
CA ARG A 116 -0.61 -15.79 15.66
C ARG A 116 -0.84 -16.86 16.73
N LYS A 117 -0.54 -16.56 17.99
CA LYS A 117 -1.26 -17.21 19.10
C LYS A 117 -2.75 -17.04 18.81
N ALA A 118 -3.52 -18.11 18.86
CA ALA A 118 -4.96 -18.08 18.66
C ALA A 118 -5.57 -17.06 19.64
N ARG A 119 -5.80 -15.84 19.17
CA ARG A 119 -6.40 -14.80 19.99
C ARG A 119 -7.87 -15.18 20.09
N VAL A 120 -8.29 -15.57 21.29
CA VAL A 120 -9.71 -15.80 21.59
C VAL A 120 -10.43 -14.50 21.24
N LYS A 121 -11.19 -14.51 20.15
CA LYS A 121 -12.03 -13.38 19.75
C LYS A 121 -13.29 -13.46 20.59
N THR A 122 -13.44 -12.55 21.54
CA THR A 122 -14.74 -12.32 22.17
C THR A 122 -15.59 -11.51 21.19
N ILE A 123 -16.73 -12.06 20.78
CA ILE A 123 -17.73 -11.30 20.03
C ILE A 123 -18.36 -10.33 21.03
N ILE A 124 -18.08 -9.04 20.86
CA ILE A 124 -18.78 -7.97 21.55
C ILE A 124 -19.80 -7.42 20.54
N GLN A 125 -21.08 -7.40 20.89
CA GLN A 125 -22.13 -6.79 20.07
C GLN A 125 -21.96 -5.26 20.11
N VAL A 126 -21.07 -4.74 19.25
CA VAL A 126 -20.92 -3.31 18.95
C VAL A 126 -21.23 -3.16 17.47
N GLY A 127 -22.51 -3.02 17.15
CA GLY A 127 -23.00 -2.77 15.80
C GLY A 127 -23.57 -1.36 15.69
N TRP A 128 -23.34 -0.70 14.56
CA TRP A 128 -24.05 0.53 14.24
C TRP A 128 -25.54 0.24 14.05
N THR A 129 -26.39 0.97 14.76
CA THR A 129 -27.83 1.03 14.52
C THR A 129 -28.19 2.37 13.86
N LEU A 130 -29.20 2.36 12.98
CA LEU A 130 -29.71 3.59 12.38
C LEU A 130 -30.27 4.48 13.49
N PRO A 131 -29.89 5.77 13.59
CA PRO A 131 -30.47 6.68 14.56
C PRO A 131 -31.98 6.86 14.34
N PRO A 132 -32.76 7.17 15.39
CA PRO A 132 -34.18 7.47 15.23
C PRO A 132 -34.43 8.64 14.27
N VAL A 133 -35.65 8.73 13.74
CA VAL A 133 -36.10 9.86 12.92
C VAL A 133 -35.85 11.18 13.70
N GLN A 134 -35.28 12.19 13.02
CA GLN A 134 -34.81 13.48 13.57
C GLN A 134 -33.46 13.47 14.31
N TRP A 135 -32.75 12.34 14.41
CA TRP A 135 -31.38 12.31 14.89
C TRP A 135 -30.38 12.40 13.73
N VAL A 136 -29.31 13.18 13.91
CA VAL A 136 -28.22 13.30 12.93
C VAL A 136 -27.05 12.41 13.36
N LYS A 137 -26.53 11.64 12.41
CA LYS A 137 -25.28 10.91 12.60
C LYS A 137 -24.11 11.87 12.38
N LEU A 138 -23.33 12.08 13.43
CA LEU A 138 -22.08 12.85 13.35
C LEU A 138 -20.90 11.89 13.40
N ASN A 139 -20.13 11.79 12.31
CA ASN A 139 -18.85 11.11 12.34
C ASN A 139 -17.75 12.13 12.59
N SER A 140 -16.85 11.83 13.53
CA SER A 140 -15.64 12.60 13.76
C SER A 140 -14.41 11.77 13.41
N ASP A 141 -13.50 12.34 12.63
CA ASP A 141 -12.15 11.79 12.46
C ASP A 141 -11.12 12.85 12.83
N GLY A 142 -9.95 12.39 13.29
CA GLY A 142 -8.89 13.25 13.81
C GLY A 142 -7.52 12.78 13.38
N SER A 143 -6.64 13.73 13.08
CA SER A 143 -5.22 13.48 12.81
C SER A 143 -4.35 14.34 13.70
N SER A 144 -3.20 13.82 14.11
CA SER A 144 -2.19 14.57 14.86
C SER A 144 -0.80 14.38 14.25
N MET A 145 0.00 15.44 14.30
CA MET A 145 1.38 15.43 13.81
C MET A 145 2.37 15.09 14.94
N GLY A 146 2.28 13.87 15.46
CA GLY A 146 3.10 13.40 16.59
C GLY A 146 2.50 13.74 17.97
N ASN A 147 3.20 13.37 19.04
CA ASN A 147 2.72 13.59 20.42
C ASN A 147 3.21 14.97 20.93
N LEU A 148 2.25 15.85 21.27
CA LEU A 148 2.32 17.34 21.34
C LEU A 148 2.29 18.10 20.00
N GLY A 149 2.08 17.41 18.87
CA GLY A 149 2.02 18.06 17.56
C GLY A 149 0.69 18.75 17.24
N ARG A 150 0.64 19.47 16.11
CA ARG A 150 -0.60 20.06 15.57
C ARG A 150 -1.63 18.95 15.33
N ALA A 151 -2.88 19.20 15.71
CA ALA A 151 -4.00 18.30 15.48
C ALA A 151 -5.07 18.98 14.60
N GLY A 152 -5.75 18.18 13.79
CA GLY A 152 -6.90 18.60 12.99
C GLY A 152 -8.02 17.57 13.13
N GLY A 153 -9.25 18.06 13.24
CA GLY A 153 -10.45 17.23 13.28
C GLY A 153 -11.38 17.60 12.13
N ALA A 154 -12.09 16.62 11.60
CA ALA A 154 -13.15 16.82 10.62
C ALA A 154 -14.44 16.15 11.12
N LEU A 155 -15.56 16.82 10.84
CA LEU A 155 -16.90 16.32 11.13
C LEU A 155 -17.64 16.15 9.80
N PHE A 156 -18.28 15.00 9.64
CA PHE A 156 -19.12 14.71 8.47
C PHE A 156 -20.46 14.15 8.94
N SER A 157 -21.54 14.68 8.38
CA SER A 157 -22.89 14.15 8.54
C SER A 157 -23.39 13.63 7.19
N PHE A 158 -24.13 12.52 7.22
CA PHE A 158 -24.84 11.94 6.08
C PHE A 158 -26.33 11.91 6.40
#